data_AF-A0AAV5WDB9-F1
#
_entry.id   AF-A0AAV5WDB9-F1
#
_cell.length_a   1.000
_cell.length_b   1.000
_cell.length_c   1.000
_cell.angle_alpha   90.00
_cell.angle_beta   90.00
_cell.angle_gamma   90.00
#
_symmetry.space_group_name_H-M   'P 1'
#
loop_
_entity.id
_entity.type
_entity.pdbx_description
1 polymer ?
#
loop_
_entity_poly.entity_id
_entity_poly.type
_entity_poly.pdbx_seq_one_letter_code
_entity_poly.pdbx_strand_id
1 'polypeptide(L)'
;MEESETDTIVNGSEAGEEKSEIPTLPSGSLLTLRLLSNWGDSTFIGLTGVEVFLESGRRAQVTEVSTSASSHEGELKSVGDLSAFGKSSWRAHLQQPNGDSLSQPPTLSLALHNNDERVAMLRIWNYSESRVHATRGVREVEIDLDGSLIFRGLISPAFDGDNADIGETILFTTSDSILEAISENDVCLLPQALTCSLSIRPNSAVDRIIPQRPITAEQSTRKDEGEKRNSREKSQEREEFGAVRVLHLTLDSTWGIREVIGLTGIEFFDCSGESVPASLISTVTVDGTTGDDVYKLINGRNLSRSKDDIIWNYNASVELTYAGARNVRIHSNGKTKRRVVLRKAIGYVYFDFVQDVSFDRRIELGHAAVDRPMSKCANGFIYQLCLLSTWGDEFYVGLNGIELRDDRDRPIVVKANNLAAFPESVNILPQVRDDPRRSENLINGVNEELSAVHSWLTPLLPNRCARVFFIFDIPTFVTKMIIYNYRKTPTRGVRHLSISVDDDIVWSGEIPVGSIEDNGRTEIVLRESSE
;
A
#
# COMPACT_ATOMS: atom_id res chain seq x y z
N MET A 1 18.11 -53.84 -42.80
CA MET A 1 18.94 -53.66 -41.59
C MET A 1 19.86 -52.50 -41.93
N GLU A 2 19.61 -51.27 -41.52
CA GLU A 2 18.89 -50.75 -40.36
C GLU A 2 17.99 -49.57 -40.79
N GLU A 3 16.86 -49.43 -40.10
CA GLU A 3 15.88 -48.36 -40.29
C GLU A 3 16.33 -47.08 -39.58
N SER A 4 15.99 -45.95 -40.21
CA SER A 4 16.14 -44.60 -39.71
C SER A 4 15.00 -44.25 -38.75
N GLU A 5 15.31 -44.03 -37.47
CA GLU A 5 14.36 -43.43 -36.52
C GLU A 5 14.60 -41.92 -36.44
N THR A 6 13.62 -41.18 -36.92
CA THR A 6 13.44 -39.74 -36.73
C THR A 6 12.80 -39.49 -35.37
N ASP A 7 13.58 -38.97 -34.42
CA ASP A 7 13.05 -38.51 -33.14
C ASP A 7 12.17 -37.28 -33.34
N THR A 8 10.87 -37.51 -33.18
CA THR A 8 9.82 -36.50 -33.16
C THR A 8 9.79 -35.91 -31.75
N ILE A 9 10.28 -34.68 -31.60
CA ILE A 9 10.17 -33.92 -30.35
C ILE A 9 8.67 -33.66 -30.11
N VAL A 10 8.10 -34.40 -29.16
CA VAL A 10 6.74 -34.19 -28.68
C VAL A 10 6.74 -32.90 -27.87
N ASN A 11 6.10 -31.86 -28.41
CA ASN A 11 5.75 -30.65 -27.68
C ASN A 11 4.95 -31.04 -26.43
N GLY A 12 5.57 -30.93 -25.27
CA GLY A 12 4.90 -30.94 -23.98
C GLY A 12 3.93 -29.76 -23.95
N SER A 13 2.66 -30.09 -23.77
CA SER A 13 1.55 -29.18 -23.59
C SER A 13 1.91 -28.04 -22.64
N GLU A 14 1.79 -26.81 -23.12
CA GLU A 14 1.58 -25.61 -22.32
C GLU A 14 0.37 -25.86 -21.43
N ALA A 15 0.60 -26.30 -20.19
CA ALA A 15 -0.39 -26.14 -19.13
C ALA A 15 -0.48 -24.64 -18.90
N GLY A 16 -1.53 -24.02 -19.43
CA GLY A 16 -1.80 -22.60 -19.21
C GLY A 16 -1.80 -22.33 -17.71
N GLU A 17 -0.87 -21.49 -17.27
CA GLU A 17 -0.94 -20.86 -15.95
C GLU A 17 -2.21 -20.02 -15.95
N GLU A 18 -3.30 -20.56 -15.41
CA GLU A 18 -4.52 -19.81 -15.16
C GLU A 18 -4.15 -18.65 -14.23
N LYS A 19 -4.30 -17.43 -14.75
CA LYS A 19 -4.21 -16.20 -13.97
C LYS A 19 -5.21 -16.31 -12.82
N SER A 20 -4.71 -16.47 -11.59
CA SER A 20 -5.55 -16.53 -10.39
C SER A 20 -6.13 -15.15 -10.12
N GLU A 21 -7.38 -14.92 -10.55
CA GLU A 21 -8.15 -13.72 -10.26
C GLU A 21 -8.82 -13.88 -8.89
N ILE A 22 -8.69 -12.89 -8.02
CA ILE A 22 -9.31 -12.89 -6.70
C ILE A 22 -10.85 -12.81 -6.89
N PRO A 23 -11.65 -13.75 -6.36
CA PRO A 23 -13.09 -13.77 -6.56
C PRO A 23 -13.81 -12.76 -5.67
N THR A 24 -14.99 -12.31 -6.12
CA THR A 24 -15.85 -11.42 -5.32
C THR A 24 -16.76 -12.25 -4.40
N LEU A 25 -16.71 -11.95 -3.10
CA LEU A 25 -17.54 -12.51 -2.03
C LEU A 25 -17.70 -14.05 -2.11
N PRO A 26 -16.62 -14.84 -2.05
CA PRO A 26 -16.75 -16.30 -2.12
C PRO A 26 -17.54 -16.84 -0.91
N SER A 27 -18.32 -17.90 -1.13
CA SER A 27 -19.08 -18.62 -0.09
C SER A 27 -18.50 -20.00 0.14
N GLY A 28 -18.42 -20.41 1.40
CA GLY A 28 -18.02 -21.77 1.78
C GLY A 28 -17.68 -21.87 3.25
N SER A 29 -17.43 -23.09 3.71
CA SER A 29 -17.34 -23.42 5.15
C SER A 29 -15.98 -23.93 5.60
N LEU A 30 -15.10 -24.31 4.68
CA LEU A 30 -13.76 -24.81 4.97
C LEU A 30 -12.71 -23.98 4.21
N LEU A 31 -11.99 -23.16 4.96
CA LEU A 31 -10.86 -22.39 4.43
C LEU A 31 -9.58 -23.22 4.59
N THR A 32 -8.89 -23.53 3.50
CA THR A 32 -7.65 -24.31 3.50
C THR A 32 -6.50 -23.48 2.94
N LEU A 33 -5.48 -23.23 3.77
CA LEU A 33 -4.24 -22.58 3.39
C LEU A 33 -3.17 -23.66 3.14
N ARG A 34 -2.64 -23.72 1.92
CA ARG A 34 -1.52 -24.56 1.52
C ARG A 34 -0.24 -23.71 1.55
N LEU A 35 0.67 -24.05 2.45
CA LEU A 35 1.85 -23.25 2.77
C LEU A 35 3.02 -23.68 1.89
N LEU A 36 3.23 -23.00 0.77
CA LEU A 36 4.12 -23.44 -0.31
C LEU A 36 5.60 -23.16 -0.02
N SER A 37 5.90 -22.01 0.58
CA SER A 37 7.27 -21.63 0.92
C SER A 37 7.33 -20.68 2.12
N ASN A 38 8.52 -20.49 2.69
CA ASN A 38 8.79 -19.49 3.73
C ASN A 38 9.87 -18.49 3.30
N TRP A 39 10.27 -17.62 4.21
CA TRP A 39 11.26 -16.56 4.00
C TRP A 39 12.72 -17.01 4.22
N GLY A 40 12.99 -18.32 4.20
CA GLY A 40 14.34 -18.88 4.18
C GLY A 40 14.73 -19.75 5.39
N ASP A 41 13.79 -20.10 6.28
CA ASP A 41 14.06 -21.06 7.36
C ASP A 41 14.05 -22.50 6.80
N SER A 42 15.08 -23.30 7.06
CA SER A 42 15.17 -24.66 6.53
C SER A 42 14.31 -25.68 7.28
N THR A 43 13.80 -25.31 8.45
CA THR A 43 13.24 -26.25 9.42
C THR A 43 11.74 -26.02 9.62
N PHE A 44 11.29 -24.77 9.63
CA PHE A 44 9.92 -24.43 10.03
C PHE A 44 9.20 -23.52 9.04
N ILE A 45 7.90 -23.74 8.91
CA ILE A 45 6.96 -22.81 8.27
C ILE A 45 5.78 -22.55 9.21
N GLY A 46 5.34 -21.30 9.36
CA GLY A 46 4.32 -20.98 10.36
C GLY A 46 3.59 -19.66 10.15
N LEU A 47 2.53 -19.50 10.94
CA LEU A 47 1.66 -18.33 10.99
C LEU A 47 1.33 -18.00 12.45
N THR A 48 1.01 -16.74 12.71
CA THR A 48 0.51 -16.30 14.01
C THR A 48 -1.02 -16.36 14.07
N GLY A 49 -1.71 -16.07 12.97
CA GLY A 49 -3.17 -16.01 12.95
C GLY A 49 -3.76 -15.82 11.57
N VAL A 50 -5.03 -16.15 11.41
CA VAL A 50 -5.86 -15.88 10.24
C VAL A 50 -7.21 -15.38 10.74
N GLU A 51 -7.59 -14.17 10.35
CA GLU A 51 -8.94 -13.65 10.56
C GLU A 51 -9.76 -13.78 9.30
N VAL A 52 -11.04 -14.11 9.47
CA VAL A 52 -12.02 -14.19 8.39
C VAL A 52 -13.15 -13.24 8.73
N PHE A 53 -13.40 -12.25 7.88
CA PHE A 53 -14.53 -11.33 8.02
C PHE A 53 -15.59 -11.64 6.97
N LEU A 54 -16.84 -11.61 7.40
CA LEU A 54 -18.02 -11.89 6.61
C LEU A 54 -18.60 -10.60 6.02
N GLU A 55 -19.50 -10.72 5.05
CA GLU A 55 -20.16 -9.57 4.41
C GLU A 55 -21.00 -8.71 5.37
N SER A 56 -21.41 -9.25 6.54
CA SER A 56 -22.01 -8.44 7.61
C SER A 56 -21.03 -7.54 8.36
N GLY A 57 -19.74 -7.64 8.06
CA GLY A 57 -18.65 -7.00 8.80
C GLY A 57 -18.15 -7.78 10.00
N ARG A 58 -18.87 -8.82 10.44
CA ARG A 58 -18.51 -9.62 11.61
C ARG A 58 -17.41 -10.62 11.28
N ARG A 59 -16.63 -11.01 12.30
CA ARG A 59 -15.69 -12.13 12.18
C ARG A 59 -16.45 -13.45 12.11
N ALA A 60 -16.02 -14.34 11.20
CA ALA A 60 -16.49 -15.70 11.17
C ALA A 60 -16.06 -16.43 12.45
N GLN A 61 -16.93 -17.28 12.99
CA GLN A 61 -16.55 -18.14 14.11
C GLN A 61 -15.79 -19.36 13.58
N VAL A 62 -14.52 -19.50 13.95
CA VAL A 62 -13.74 -20.70 13.63
C VAL A 62 -14.07 -21.80 14.64
N THR A 63 -14.69 -22.89 14.17
CA THR A 63 -15.11 -24.00 15.04
C THR A 63 -14.00 -25.02 15.24
N GLU A 64 -13.14 -25.19 14.24
CA GLU A 64 -12.03 -26.14 14.27
C GLU A 64 -10.87 -25.63 13.44
N VAL A 65 -9.65 -25.89 13.91
CA VAL A 65 -8.42 -25.70 13.14
C VAL A 65 -7.69 -27.03 13.09
N SER A 66 -7.31 -27.47 11.89
CA SER A 66 -6.57 -28.71 11.66
C SER A 66 -5.36 -28.48 10.75
N THR A 67 -4.40 -29.39 10.75
CA THR A 67 -3.22 -29.33 9.88
C THR A 67 -2.86 -30.70 9.32
N SER A 68 -2.30 -30.74 8.11
CA SER A 68 -1.70 -31.96 7.54
C SER A 68 -0.24 -32.19 7.95
N ALA A 69 0.38 -31.25 8.67
CA ALA A 69 1.75 -31.39 9.15
C ALA A 69 1.87 -32.57 10.13
N SER A 70 2.81 -33.47 9.87
CA SER A 70 3.08 -34.63 10.73
C SER A 70 3.71 -34.25 12.08
N SER A 71 4.39 -33.11 12.13
CA SER A 71 4.97 -32.54 13.35
C SER A 71 4.84 -31.01 13.32
N HIS A 72 4.37 -30.44 14.42
CA HIS A 72 4.18 -29.00 14.57
C HIS A 72 4.40 -28.57 16.02
N GLU A 73 4.64 -27.27 16.21
CA GLU A 73 4.84 -26.61 17.50
C GLU A 73 3.92 -25.39 17.58
N GLY A 74 3.58 -24.97 18.81
CA GLY A 74 2.58 -23.94 19.06
C GLY A 74 1.15 -24.46 19.06
N GLU A 75 0.24 -23.69 19.63
CA GLU A 75 -1.16 -24.08 19.77
C GLU A 75 -1.91 -23.85 18.44
N LEU A 76 -2.38 -24.91 17.81
CA LEU A 76 -3.08 -24.84 16.51
C LEU A 76 -4.33 -23.96 16.56
N LYS A 77 -5.04 -23.96 17.70
CA LYS A 77 -6.21 -23.11 17.90
C LYS A 77 -5.88 -21.62 17.84
N SER A 78 -4.65 -21.19 18.17
CA SER A 78 -4.29 -19.77 18.14
C SER A 78 -4.31 -19.19 16.73
N VAL A 79 -4.28 -20.03 15.69
CA VAL A 79 -4.37 -19.56 14.29
C VAL A 79 -5.77 -19.01 13.98
N GLY A 80 -6.84 -19.64 14.48
CA GLY A 80 -8.23 -19.22 14.21
C GLY A 80 -8.93 -18.56 15.40
N ASP A 81 -8.42 -18.75 16.62
CA ASP A 81 -8.94 -18.14 17.84
C ASP A 81 -8.05 -16.97 18.29
N LEU A 82 -8.50 -15.77 17.95
CA LEU A 82 -7.80 -14.52 18.22
C LEU A 82 -8.00 -14.02 19.66
N SER A 83 -8.76 -14.71 20.51
CA SER A 83 -8.80 -14.39 21.94
C SER A 83 -7.43 -14.54 22.62
N ALA A 84 -6.54 -15.32 21.99
CA ALA A 84 -5.14 -15.50 22.35
C ALA A 84 -4.16 -14.79 21.39
N PHE A 85 -4.64 -13.87 20.54
CA PHE A 85 -3.81 -13.18 19.54
C PHE A 85 -2.56 -12.54 20.17
N GLY A 86 -1.41 -12.73 19.52
CA GLY A 86 -0.10 -12.27 19.99
C GLY A 86 0.53 -13.07 21.16
N LYS A 87 -0.15 -14.09 21.71
CA LYS A 87 0.38 -14.92 22.81
C LYS A 87 1.07 -16.20 22.34
N SER A 88 0.78 -16.66 21.12
CA SER A 88 1.28 -17.91 20.55
C SER A 88 1.35 -17.79 19.03
N SER A 89 2.35 -18.42 18.41
CA SER A 89 2.43 -18.62 16.96
C SER A 89 2.57 -20.11 16.67
N TRP A 90 1.93 -20.57 15.60
CA TRP A 90 1.97 -21.97 15.18
C TRP A 90 3.01 -22.16 14.07
N ARG A 91 3.71 -23.31 14.08
CA ARG A 91 4.67 -23.69 13.04
C ARG A 91 4.69 -25.19 12.80
N ALA A 92 4.81 -25.60 11.55
CA ALA A 92 5.06 -26.98 11.13
C ALA A 92 6.54 -27.21 10.81
N HIS A 93 7.03 -28.43 11.04
CA HIS A 93 8.34 -28.89 10.56
C HIS A 93 8.28 -29.18 9.06
N LEU A 94 9.24 -28.65 8.29
CA LEU A 94 9.36 -28.86 6.84
C LEU A 94 10.06 -30.17 6.46
N GLN A 95 10.81 -30.74 7.41
CA GLN A 95 11.51 -32.01 7.26
C GLN A 95 10.89 -33.03 8.21
N GLN A 96 10.74 -34.26 7.74
CA GLN A 96 10.34 -35.37 8.60
C GLN A 96 11.50 -35.72 9.56
N PRO A 97 11.21 -36.39 10.70
CA PRO A 97 12.23 -36.76 11.68
C PRO A 97 13.39 -37.62 11.12
N ASN A 98 13.19 -38.23 9.95
CA ASN A 98 14.16 -39.04 9.23
C ASN A 98 15.03 -38.22 8.24
N GLY A 99 14.80 -36.91 8.10
CA GLY A 99 15.53 -36.01 7.21
C GLY A 99 14.94 -35.88 5.80
N ASP A 100 13.84 -36.58 5.49
CA ASP A 100 13.19 -36.46 4.19
C ASP A 100 12.35 -35.18 4.09
N SER A 101 12.41 -34.51 2.93
CA SER A 101 11.52 -33.38 2.63
C SER A 101 10.07 -33.86 2.54
N LEU A 102 9.12 -33.04 2.98
CA LEU A 102 7.70 -33.35 2.83
C LEU A 102 7.35 -33.55 1.34
N SER A 103 6.59 -34.60 1.03
CA SER A 103 6.12 -34.89 -0.33
C SER A 103 5.06 -33.90 -0.81
N GLN A 104 4.44 -33.17 0.11
CA GLN A 104 3.42 -32.14 -0.12
C GLN A 104 3.60 -31.00 0.88
N PRO A 105 3.32 -29.74 0.50
CA PRO A 105 3.36 -28.60 1.40
C PRO A 105 2.36 -28.78 2.57
N PRO A 106 2.72 -28.39 3.81
CA PRO A 106 1.78 -28.38 4.94
C PRO A 106 0.54 -27.56 4.63
N THR A 107 -0.61 -28.03 5.09
CA THR A 107 -1.88 -27.30 5.02
C THR A 107 -2.39 -26.95 6.41
N LEU A 108 -3.08 -25.81 6.50
CA LEU A 108 -3.89 -25.39 7.63
C LEU A 108 -5.35 -25.28 7.16
N SER A 109 -6.27 -25.93 7.86
CA SER A 109 -7.70 -25.88 7.52
C SER A 109 -8.50 -25.31 8.68
N LEU A 110 -9.27 -24.26 8.41
CA LEU A 110 -10.16 -23.59 9.35
C LEU A 110 -11.61 -23.90 8.95
N ALA A 111 -12.33 -24.60 9.82
CA ALA A 111 -13.77 -24.80 9.68
C ALA A 111 -14.49 -23.55 10.19
N LEU A 112 -15.27 -22.92 9.31
CA LEU A 112 -15.98 -21.68 9.55
C LEU A 112 -17.45 -21.99 9.83
N HIS A 113 -17.97 -21.42 10.91
CA HIS A 113 -19.40 -21.31 11.13
C HIS A 113 -19.88 -19.96 10.60
N ASN A 114 -20.26 -19.93 9.33
CA ASN A 114 -20.91 -18.82 8.66
C ASN A 114 -22.34 -19.21 8.30
N ASN A 115 -23.32 -18.42 8.76
CA ASN A 115 -24.74 -18.68 8.54
C ASN A 115 -25.14 -18.33 7.09
N ASP A 116 -24.58 -19.03 6.11
CA ASP A 116 -24.68 -18.75 4.66
C ASP A 116 -24.13 -17.37 4.24
N GLU A 117 -23.37 -16.71 5.11
CA GLU A 117 -22.69 -15.45 4.80
C GLU A 117 -21.42 -15.68 3.96
N ARG A 118 -21.19 -14.77 3.01
CA ARG A 118 -19.99 -14.76 2.16
C ARG A 118 -18.78 -14.18 2.89
N VAL A 119 -17.60 -14.66 2.53
CA VAL A 119 -16.33 -14.13 3.02
C VAL A 119 -16.04 -12.82 2.30
N ALA A 120 -15.86 -11.74 3.05
CA ALA A 120 -15.59 -10.41 2.52
C ALA A 120 -14.10 -10.05 2.58
N MET A 121 -13.37 -10.57 3.57
CA MET A 121 -11.96 -10.24 3.78
C MET A 121 -11.26 -11.34 4.57
N LEU A 122 -10.01 -11.64 4.21
CA LEU A 122 -9.07 -12.38 5.03
C LEU A 122 -7.99 -11.44 5.55
N ARG A 123 -7.56 -11.66 6.79
CA ARG A 123 -6.36 -11.04 7.34
C ARG A 123 -5.38 -12.11 7.80
N ILE A 124 -4.19 -12.14 7.22
CA ILE A 124 -3.14 -13.13 7.51
C ILE A 124 -2.07 -12.50 8.39
N TRP A 125 -1.94 -13.02 9.60
CA TRP A 125 -0.90 -12.64 10.54
C TRP A 125 0.27 -13.60 10.39
N ASN A 126 1.32 -13.14 9.73
CA ASN A 126 2.50 -13.95 9.49
C ASN A 126 3.30 -14.18 10.79
N TYR A 127 4.20 -15.16 10.79
CA TYR A 127 4.91 -15.61 11.98
C TYR A 127 5.74 -14.49 12.65
N SER A 128 5.31 -14.08 13.85
CA SER A 128 5.82 -12.89 14.54
C SER A 128 6.46 -13.15 15.93
N GLU A 129 6.93 -14.38 16.21
CA GLU A 129 7.49 -14.69 17.54
C GLU A 129 8.76 -13.88 17.87
N SER A 130 9.64 -13.67 16.90
CA SER A 130 10.78 -12.76 17.05
C SER A 130 11.35 -12.34 15.69
N ARG A 131 12.06 -11.21 15.65
CA ARG A 131 12.70 -10.69 14.42
C ARG A 131 13.64 -11.70 13.76
N VAL A 132 14.35 -12.51 14.54
CA VAL A 132 15.27 -13.53 14.01
C VAL A 132 14.55 -14.77 13.48
N HIS A 133 13.28 -14.98 13.88
CA HIS A 133 12.45 -16.08 13.43
C HIS A 133 11.42 -15.67 12.37
N ALA A 134 11.45 -14.42 11.90
CA ALA A 134 10.58 -13.92 10.83
C ALA A 134 10.67 -14.78 9.55
N THR A 135 11.83 -15.39 9.32
CA THR A 135 12.12 -16.27 8.18
C THR A 135 11.26 -17.55 8.16
N ARG A 136 10.67 -17.93 9.30
CA ARG A 136 9.71 -19.05 9.41
C ARG A 136 8.33 -18.71 8.87
N GLY A 137 8.04 -17.43 8.67
CA GLY A 137 6.76 -16.98 8.16
C GLY A 137 6.48 -17.53 6.77
N VAL A 138 5.20 -17.76 6.49
CA VAL A 138 4.73 -18.16 5.14
C VAL A 138 5.09 -17.06 4.15
N ARG A 139 5.68 -17.45 3.02
CA ARG A 139 6.03 -16.56 1.92
C ARG A 139 5.08 -16.76 0.75
N GLU A 140 4.92 -17.99 0.25
CA GLU A 140 3.97 -18.31 -0.82
C GLU A 140 2.83 -19.17 -0.25
N VAL A 141 1.59 -18.82 -0.58
CA VAL A 141 0.38 -19.50 -0.09
C VAL A 141 -0.67 -19.64 -1.19
N GLU A 142 -1.31 -20.80 -1.22
CA GLU A 142 -2.58 -21.01 -1.92
C GLU A 142 -3.69 -21.15 -0.88
N ILE A 143 -4.82 -20.49 -1.13
CA ILE A 143 -5.97 -20.45 -0.22
C ILE A 143 -7.18 -20.92 -1.01
N ASP A 144 -7.72 -22.05 -0.57
CA ASP A 144 -8.93 -22.66 -1.10
C ASP A 144 -10.10 -22.42 -0.13
N LEU A 145 -11.31 -22.19 -0.64
CA LEU A 145 -12.56 -22.23 0.11
C LEU A 145 -13.44 -23.33 -0.45
N ASP A 146 -13.73 -24.36 0.36
CA ASP A 146 -14.42 -25.59 -0.04
C ASP A 146 -13.80 -26.24 -1.32
N GLY A 147 -12.47 -26.15 -1.44
CA GLY A 147 -11.71 -26.71 -2.57
C GLY A 147 -11.67 -25.82 -3.82
N SER A 148 -12.28 -24.63 -3.79
CA SER A 148 -12.16 -23.63 -4.85
C SER A 148 -11.03 -22.65 -4.51
N LEU A 149 -10.05 -22.49 -5.39
CA LEU A 149 -8.95 -21.53 -5.20
C LEU A 149 -9.50 -20.10 -5.18
N ILE A 150 -9.34 -19.41 -4.06
CA ILE A 150 -9.78 -18.02 -3.88
C ILE A 150 -8.62 -17.02 -3.79
N PHE A 151 -7.41 -17.49 -3.48
CA PHE A 151 -6.22 -16.66 -3.52
C PHE A 151 -4.98 -17.53 -3.73
N ARG A 152 -4.12 -17.10 -4.64
CA ARG A 152 -2.74 -17.58 -4.71
C ARG A 152 -1.83 -16.38 -4.77
N GLY A 153 -0.88 -16.30 -3.85
CA GLY A 153 -0.02 -15.15 -3.78
C GLY A 153 1.02 -15.27 -2.69
N LEU A 154 1.66 -14.15 -2.44
CA LEU A 154 2.79 -14.07 -1.53
C LEU A 154 2.48 -13.12 -0.38
N ILE A 155 2.95 -13.51 0.81
CA ILE A 155 2.72 -12.81 2.07
C ILE A 155 4.05 -12.29 2.63
N SER A 156 4.14 -10.99 2.91
CA SER A 156 5.30 -10.33 3.50
C SER A 156 5.64 -10.92 4.89
N PRO A 157 6.93 -10.94 5.30
CA PRO A 157 7.29 -11.43 6.62
C PRO A 157 6.78 -10.47 7.69
N ALA A 158 6.45 -10.99 8.88
CA ALA A 158 5.87 -10.17 9.95
C ALA A 158 6.75 -8.94 10.28
N PHE A 159 8.07 -9.11 10.39
CA PHE A 159 8.97 -8.02 10.77
C PHE A 159 9.54 -7.22 9.59
N ASP A 160 8.77 -7.04 8.50
CA ASP A 160 9.15 -6.23 7.34
C ASP A 160 9.17 -4.73 7.62
N GLY A 161 10.12 -4.35 8.49
CA GLY A 161 10.43 -2.99 8.88
C GLY A 161 9.40 -2.31 9.75
N ASP A 162 8.12 -2.53 9.46
CA ASP A 162 7.02 -1.75 9.96
C ASP A 162 5.67 -2.54 10.00
N ASN A 163 5.41 -3.58 9.21
CA ASN A 163 4.13 -4.37 9.26
C ASN A 163 3.98 -5.39 10.42
N ALA A 164 4.83 -5.35 11.44
CA ALA A 164 4.81 -6.38 12.51
C ALA A 164 3.51 -6.45 13.30
N ASP A 165 2.78 -5.34 13.31
CA ASP A 165 1.56 -5.16 14.09
C ASP A 165 0.29 -5.22 13.21
N ILE A 166 0.39 -5.46 11.89
CA ILE A 166 -0.75 -5.53 10.95
C ILE A 166 -0.63 -6.74 10.02
N GLY A 167 -1.62 -7.63 10.07
CA GLY A 167 -1.72 -8.75 9.15
C GLY A 167 -2.02 -8.30 7.72
N GLU A 168 -1.56 -9.06 6.74
CA GLU A 168 -1.86 -8.77 5.34
C GLU A 168 -3.34 -9.01 5.04
N THR A 169 -3.96 -8.06 4.35
CA THR A 169 -5.38 -8.07 4.06
C THR A 169 -5.62 -8.46 2.61
N ILE A 170 -6.50 -9.44 2.41
CA ILE A 170 -6.99 -9.89 1.10
C ILE A 170 -8.49 -9.58 1.09
N LEU A 171 -8.90 -8.65 0.22
CA LEU A 171 -10.30 -8.28 0.06
C LEU A 171 -10.97 -9.10 -1.04
N PHE A 172 -12.21 -9.51 -0.77
CA PHE A 172 -13.12 -10.10 -1.74
C PHE A 172 -14.32 -9.18 -2.00
N THR A 173 -14.24 -7.90 -1.64
CA THR A 173 -15.33 -6.94 -1.84
C THR A 173 -14.79 -5.55 -2.07
N THR A 174 -15.51 -4.77 -2.86
CA THR A 174 -15.27 -3.33 -3.08
C THR A 174 -16.43 -2.48 -2.57
N SER A 175 -17.37 -3.10 -1.85
CA SER A 175 -18.53 -2.44 -1.29
C SER A 175 -18.16 -1.60 -0.07
N ASP A 176 -18.24 -0.27 -0.22
CA ASP A 176 -18.06 0.70 0.87
C ASP A 176 -18.86 0.31 2.12
N SER A 177 -20.10 -0.18 1.98
CA SER A 177 -20.94 -0.54 3.12
C SER A 177 -20.44 -1.77 3.87
N ILE A 178 -19.83 -2.73 3.17
CA ILE A 178 -19.25 -3.93 3.79
C ILE A 178 -17.94 -3.55 4.48
N LEU A 179 -17.08 -2.78 3.82
CA LEU A 179 -15.82 -2.30 4.41
C LEU A 179 -16.07 -1.45 5.65
N GLU A 180 -17.09 -0.58 5.62
CA GLU A 180 -17.52 0.18 6.79
C GLU A 180 -18.02 -0.75 7.90
N ALA A 181 -18.83 -1.77 7.58
CA ALA A 181 -19.28 -2.75 8.57
C ALA A 181 -18.11 -3.56 9.17
N ILE A 182 -17.12 -3.95 8.37
CA ILE A 182 -15.88 -4.59 8.86
C ILE A 182 -15.17 -3.67 9.84
N SER A 183 -14.97 -2.41 9.46
CA SER A 183 -14.29 -1.42 10.31
C SER A 183 -14.99 -1.22 11.67
N GLU A 184 -16.33 -1.26 11.70
CA GLU A 184 -17.12 -1.15 12.93
C GLU A 184 -16.95 -2.35 13.87
N ASN A 185 -16.69 -3.53 13.33
CA ASN A 185 -16.64 -4.79 14.09
C ASN A 185 -15.20 -5.29 14.32
N ASP A 186 -14.18 -4.57 13.84
CA ASP A 186 -12.79 -4.98 13.98
C ASP A 186 -12.21 -4.67 15.36
N VAL A 187 -12.33 -5.64 16.26
CA VAL A 187 -11.82 -5.60 17.64
C VAL A 187 -10.28 -5.55 17.71
N CYS A 188 -9.52 -5.75 16.62
CA CYS A 188 -8.07 -5.57 16.67
C CYS A 188 -7.70 -4.08 16.66
N LEU A 189 -8.53 -3.23 16.03
CA LEU A 189 -8.32 -1.78 15.94
C LEU A 189 -8.78 -1.03 17.21
N LEU A 190 -9.87 -1.45 17.85
CA LEU A 190 -10.54 -0.67 18.91
C LEU A 190 -9.80 -0.65 20.28
N PRO A 191 -9.34 -1.77 20.86
CA PRO A 191 -8.68 -1.77 22.16
C PRO A 191 -7.31 -1.12 22.12
N GLN A 192 -6.53 -1.32 21.05
CA GLN A 192 -5.22 -0.65 20.88
C GLN A 192 -5.42 0.86 20.70
N ALA A 193 -6.40 1.31 19.90
CA ALA A 193 -6.70 2.73 19.75
C ALA A 193 -7.15 3.41 21.07
N LEU A 194 -7.89 2.70 21.93
CA LEU A 194 -8.43 3.23 23.19
C LEU A 194 -7.47 3.08 24.39
N THR A 195 -6.53 2.12 24.35
CA THR A 195 -5.56 1.87 25.45
C THR A 195 -4.15 2.40 25.18
N CYS A 196 -3.83 2.78 23.94
CA CYS A 196 -2.55 3.39 23.61
C CYS A 196 -2.40 4.73 24.32
N SER A 197 -1.60 4.74 25.39
CA SER A 197 -1.09 5.92 26.06
C SER A 197 -0.04 6.64 25.19
N LEU A 198 -0.37 7.01 23.95
CA LEU A 198 0.34 8.00 23.12
C LEU A 198 1.89 7.89 23.04
N SER A 199 2.46 6.74 23.41
CA SER A 199 3.91 6.56 23.50
C SER A 199 4.40 5.96 22.20
N ILE A 200 4.63 6.87 21.27
CA ILE A 200 5.23 6.59 19.97
C ILE A 200 6.67 6.14 20.22
N ARG A 201 7.02 4.91 19.82
CA ARG A 201 8.42 4.49 19.76
C ARG A 201 9.02 5.01 18.45
N PRO A 202 9.94 5.97 18.46
CA PRO A 202 10.61 6.40 17.24
C PRO A 202 11.48 5.25 16.71
N ASN A 203 11.26 4.83 15.46
CA ASN A 203 12.29 4.12 14.70
C ASN A 203 13.37 5.16 14.38
N SER A 204 14.43 5.18 15.19
CA SER A 204 15.62 6.03 15.03
C SER A 204 16.45 5.76 13.77
N ALA A 205 15.98 4.87 12.89
CA ALA A 205 16.64 4.50 11.63
C ALA A 205 16.15 5.32 10.42
N VAL A 206 15.09 6.13 10.55
CA VAL A 206 14.35 6.69 9.40
C VAL A 206 14.73 8.16 9.09
N ASP A 207 15.30 8.89 10.05
CA ASP A 207 15.66 10.32 9.89
C ASP A 207 16.73 10.62 8.83
N ARG A 208 17.35 9.59 8.22
CA ARG A 208 18.40 9.75 7.20
C ARG A 208 18.06 9.14 5.84
N ILE A 209 16.86 8.57 5.66
CA ILE A 209 16.53 7.72 4.49
C ILE A 209 15.22 8.16 3.81
N ILE A 210 14.45 9.09 4.38
CA ILE A 210 13.23 9.60 3.73
C ILE A 210 13.61 10.62 2.65
N PRO A 211 13.27 10.39 1.36
CA PRO A 211 13.36 11.44 0.35
C PRO A 211 12.38 12.57 0.70
N GLN A 212 12.91 13.78 0.81
CA GLN A 212 12.09 14.99 0.94
C GLN A 212 11.41 15.27 -0.40
N ARG A 213 10.08 15.41 -0.41
CA ARG A 213 9.37 15.98 -1.57
C ARG A 213 9.92 17.40 -1.79
N PRO A 214 10.29 17.79 -3.03
CA PRO A 214 10.57 19.19 -3.32
C PRO A 214 9.33 20.02 -3.01
N ILE A 215 9.51 21.10 -2.27
CA ILE A 215 8.43 22.05 -1.95
C ILE A 215 7.77 22.50 -3.26
N THR A 216 6.45 22.40 -3.33
CA THR A 216 5.60 22.80 -4.44
C THR A 216 5.55 24.33 -4.56
N ALA A 217 6.67 24.93 -4.94
CA ALA A 217 6.68 26.23 -5.59
C ALA A 217 7.65 26.13 -6.76
N GLU A 218 7.12 26.04 -7.98
CA GLU A 218 7.91 26.34 -9.17
C GLU A 218 8.47 27.76 -9.01
N GLN A 219 9.72 27.90 -8.57
CA GLN A 219 10.43 29.16 -8.68
C GLN A 219 10.61 29.45 -10.17
N SER A 220 9.63 30.15 -10.74
CA SER A 220 9.78 30.70 -12.08
C SER A 220 10.92 31.71 -12.01
N THR A 221 12.10 31.31 -12.44
CA THR A 221 13.26 32.19 -12.60
C THR A 221 13.03 33.04 -13.84
N ARG A 222 12.13 34.01 -13.76
CA ARG A 222 12.09 35.11 -14.72
C ARG A 222 13.17 36.10 -14.33
N LYS A 223 14.25 36.10 -15.11
CA LYS A 223 15.23 37.19 -15.11
C LYS A 223 14.50 38.48 -15.54
N ASP A 224 14.29 39.38 -14.59
CA ASP A 224 13.84 40.74 -14.88
C ASP A 224 14.98 41.52 -15.57
N GLU A 225 14.85 41.70 -16.88
CA GLU A 225 15.44 42.85 -17.56
C GLU A 225 14.46 44.00 -17.47
N GLY A 226 14.90 45.08 -16.80
CA GLY A 226 14.04 46.21 -16.48
C GLY A 226 13.67 47.06 -17.69
N GLU A 227 12.37 47.32 -17.86
CA GLU A 227 11.89 48.51 -18.56
C GLU A 227 10.81 49.21 -17.73
N LYS A 228 11.16 50.41 -17.25
CA LYS A 228 10.21 51.36 -16.66
C LYS A 228 9.25 51.86 -17.72
N ARG A 229 7.95 51.57 -17.58
CA ARG A 229 6.89 52.36 -18.22
C ARG A 229 5.87 52.86 -17.20
N ASN A 230 5.91 54.17 -16.99
CA ASN A 230 4.88 54.94 -16.33
C ASN A 230 3.60 54.95 -17.18
N SER A 231 2.47 54.52 -16.60
CA SER A 231 1.16 55.03 -17.02
C SER A 231 0.10 54.88 -15.93
N ARG A 232 -0.23 56.03 -15.33
CA ARG A 232 -1.56 56.51 -14.89
C ARG A 232 -2.51 55.51 -14.24
N GLU A 233 -2.73 55.75 -12.95
CA GLU A 233 -3.90 55.38 -12.18
C GLU A 233 -5.20 55.68 -12.96
N LYS A 234 -5.90 54.61 -13.30
CA LYS A 234 -7.36 54.64 -13.44
C LYS A 234 -7.91 53.66 -12.41
N SER A 235 -8.63 54.22 -11.46
CA SER A 235 -9.55 53.52 -10.57
C SER A 235 -10.57 52.75 -11.40
N GLN A 236 -10.28 51.49 -11.66
CA GLN A 236 -11.28 50.46 -11.92
C GLN A 236 -11.48 49.74 -10.60
N GLU A 237 -12.70 49.75 -10.09
CA GLU A 237 -13.15 48.84 -9.04
C GLU A 237 -12.78 47.42 -9.47
N ARG A 238 -11.69 46.90 -8.90
CA ARG A 238 -11.43 45.47 -8.90
C ARG A 238 -12.47 44.90 -7.96
N GLU A 239 -13.40 44.10 -8.49
CA GLU A 239 -14.09 43.12 -7.66
C GLU A 239 -13.01 42.39 -6.85
N GLU A 240 -13.03 42.56 -5.52
CA GLU A 240 -12.14 41.85 -4.61
C GLU A 240 -12.37 40.34 -4.81
N PHE A 241 -11.49 39.69 -5.59
CA PHE A 241 -11.44 38.25 -5.63
C PHE A 241 -11.04 37.73 -4.24
N GLY A 242 -12.06 37.42 -3.44
CA GLY A 242 -12.08 36.32 -2.48
C GLY A 242 -11.07 36.36 -1.33
N ALA A 243 -11.03 37.43 -0.53
CA ALA A 243 -10.35 37.36 0.76
C ALA A 243 -11.05 36.33 1.68
N VAL A 244 -10.37 35.22 1.97
CA VAL A 244 -10.83 34.24 2.96
C VAL A 244 -10.58 34.85 4.34
N ARG A 245 -11.66 35.20 5.07
CA ARG A 245 -11.58 35.73 6.43
C ARG A 245 -11.76 34.63 7.48
N VAL A 246 -12.61 33.67 7.15
CA VAL A 246 -12.86 32.48 7.98
C VAL A 246 -12.86 31.27 7.08
N LEU A 247 -12.02 30.29 7.42
CA LEU A 247 -12.05 28.95 6.85
C LEU A 247 -12.58 27.99 7.91
N HIS A 248 -13.64 27.28 7.60
CA HIS A 248 -14.28 26.32 8.51
C HIS A 248 -14.24 24.92 7.89
N LEU A 249 -13.61 23.98 8.59
CA LEU A 249 -13.51 22.59 8.21
C LEU A 249 -14.47 21.76 9.07
N THR A 250 -15.33 20.98 8.42
CA THR A 250 -16.17 19.99 9.09
C THR A 250 -15.63 18.61 8.76
N LEU A 251 -15.19 17.87 9.76
CA LEU A 251 -14.73 16.49 9.62
C LEU A 251 -15.95 15.57 9.78
N ASP A 252 -16.44 15.00 8.68
CA ASP A 252 -17.72 14.29 8.61
C ASP A 252 -17.62 12.81 8.99
N SER A 253 -16.48 12.16 8.71
CA SER A 253 -16.26 10.74 8.99
C SER A 253 -14.78 10.40 9.08
N THR A 254 -14.46 9.24 9.63
CA THR A 254 -13.10 8.68 9.72
C THR A 254 -12.89 7.52 8.74
N TRP A 255 -11.71 6.90 8.78
CA TRP A 255 -11.36 5.70 8.03
C TRP A 255 -11.73 4.38 8.73
N GLY A 256 -12.23 4.41 9.97
CA GLY A 256 -12.72 3.21 10.66
C GLY A 256 -12.97 3.37 12.17
N ILE A 257 -12.23 4.23 12.86
CA ILE A 257 -12.43 4.49 14.30
C ILE A 257 -13.41 5.65 14.47
N ARG A 258 -14.59 5.41 15.07
CA ARG A 258 -15.67 6.42 15.12
C ARG A 258 -15.63 7.29 16.37
N GLU A 259 -14.98 6.82 17.42
CA GLU A 259 -14.90 7.46 18.72
C GLU A 259 -13.99 8.70 18.70
N VAL A 260 -13.01 8.71 17.78
CA VAL A 260 -12.02 9.79 17.64
C VAL A 260 -11.80 10.11 16.17
N ILE A 261 -11.73 11.41 15.85
CA ILE A 261 -11.39 11.91 14.52
C ILE A 261 -10.28 12.93 14.64
N GLY A 262 -9.24 12.78 13.81
CA GLY A 262 -8.03 13.59 13.94
C GLY A 262 -7.42 13.98 12.60
N LEU A 263 -6.79 15.16 12.62
CA LEU A 263 -5.75 15.57 11.70
C LEU A 263 -4.51 15.82 12.54
N THR A 264 -3.33 15.58 11.98
CA THR A 264 -2.07 15.96 12.64
C THR A 264 -1.79 17.46 12.47
N GLY A 265 -2.50 18.15 11.56
CA GLY A 265 -2.36 19.59 11.31
C GLY A 265 -2.85 20.09 9.96
N ILE A 266 -2.35 21.25 9.47
CA ILE A 266 -2.76 22.07 8.32
C ILE A 266 -1.72 23.12 7.86
N GLU A 267 -1.47 23.19 6.56
CA GLU A 267 -0.75 24.28 5.89
C GLU A 267 -1.59 24.90 4.77
N PHE A 268 -1.48 26.22 4.59
CA PHE A 268 -2.25 26.98 3.59
C PHE A 268 -1.30 27.64 2.60
N PHE A 269 -1.70 27.68 1.33
CA PHE A 269 -0.98 28.38 0.28
C PHE A 269 -1.89 29.45 -0.33
N ASP A 270 -1.29 30.59 -0.70
CA ASP A 270 -2.00 31.68 -1.37
C ASP A 270 -2.12 31.42 -2.89
N CYS A 271 -2.72 32.39 -3.60
CA CYS A 271 -2.91 32.29 -5.05
C CYS A 271 -1.60 32.33 -5.86
N SER A 272 -0.48 32.73 -5.25
CA SER A 272 0.86 32.65 -5.85
C SER A 272 1.54 31.31 -5.57
N GLY A 273 0.95 30.45 -4.74
CA GLY A 273 1.57 29.19 -4.31
C GLY A 273 2.57 29.37 -3.16
N GLU A 274 2.55 30.53 -2.50
CA GLU A 274 3.41 30.78 -1.33
C GLU A 274 2.69 30.37 -0.05
N SER A 275 3.44 29.78 0.89
CA SER A 275 2.90 29.36 2.19
C SER A 275 2.40 30.58 2.97
N VAL A 276 1.18 30.51 3.48
CA VAL A 276 0.55 31.54 4.29
C VAL A 276 1.13 31.43 5.72
N PRO A 277 1.85 32.44 6.21
CA PRO A 277 2.46 32.37 7.53
C PRO A 277 1.42 32.18 8.64
N ALA A 278 1.74 31.32 9.61
CA ALA A 278 0.88 31.08 10.78
C ALA A 278 0.53 32.38 11.56
N SER A 279 1.38 33.40 11.48
CA SER A 279 1.14 34.73 12.07
C SER A 279 -0.06 35.48 11.48
N LEU A 280 -0.53 35.09 10.29
CA LEU A 280 -1.74 35.65 9.67
C LEU A 280 -3.02 34.96 10.16
N ILE A 281 -2.91 33.85 10.90
CA ILE A 281 -4.05 33.14 11.46
C ILE A 281 -4.31 33.67 12.87
N SER A 282 -5.36 34.47 13.02
CA SER A 282 -5.65 35.16 14.29
C SER A 282 -6.17 34.23 15.39
N THR A 283 -6.90 33.18 15.03
CA THR A 283 -7.55 32.28 15.99
C THR A 283 -7.86 30.94 15.34
N VAL A 284 -7.67 29.86 16.10
CA VAL A 284 -8.13 28.51 15.73
C VAL A 284 -9.09 28.02 16.82
N THR A 285 -10.26 27.53 16.42
CA THR A 285 -11.29 27.01 17.33
C THR A 285 -11.76 25.65 16.84
N VAL A 286 -12.07 24.74 17.76
CA VAL A 286 -12.65 23.42 17.48
C VAL A 286 -13.96 23.29 18.25
N ASP A 287 -14.96 22.71 17.61
CA ASP A 287 -16.21 22.29 18.27
C ASP A 287 -16.05 20.83 18.73
N GLY A 288 -15.87 20.61 20.03
CA GLY A 288 -15.62 19.28 20.62
C GLY A 288 -14.55 19.27 21.72
N THR A 289 -14.37 18.12 22.38
CA THR A 289 -13.29 17.91 23.36
C THR A 289 -11.99 17.57 22.64
N THR A 290 -10.96 18.41 22.77
CA THR A 290 -9.63 18.12 22.23
C THR A 290 -8.72 17.50 23.31
N GLY A 291 -7.93 16.49 22.93
CA GLY A 291 -6.93 15.89 23.80
C GLY A 291 -5.58 16.63 23.82
N ASP A 292 -5.39 17.60 22.91
CA ASP A 292 -4.14 18.33 22.66
C ASP A 292 -4.41 19.80 22.27
N ASP A 293 -3.35 20.61 22.20
CA ASP A 293 -3.37 22.02 21.77
C ASP A 293 -3.66 22.14 20.26
N VAL A 294 -4.75 22.83 19.90
CA VAL A 294 -5.20 23.01 18.51
C VAL A 294 -4.20 23.78 17.64
N TYR A 295 -3.35 24.62 18.22
CA TYR A 295 -2.36 25.40 17.46
C TYR A 295 -1.24 24.53 16.89
N LYS A 296 -1.08 23.29 17.37
CA LYS A 296 -0.22 22.27 16.73
C LYS A 296 -0.62 22.03 15.28
N LEU A 297 -1.89 22.24 14.95
CA LEU A 297 -2.34 22.05 13.58
C LEU A 297 -1.64 23.02 12.60
N ILE A 298 -1.15 24.19 13.01
CA ILE A 298 -0.69 25.23 12.06
C ILE A 298 0.74 25.72 12.32
N ASN A 299 1.58 24.93 12.99
CA ASN A 299 2.83 25.40 13.60
C ASN A 299 4.09 25.38 12.69
N GLY A 300 3.96 25.05 11.40
CA GLY A 300 5.07 24.94 10.44
C GLY A 300 6.00 23.72 10.61
N ARG A 301 5.76 22.81 11.57
CA ARG A 301 6.52 21.58 11.75
C ARG A 301 5.66 20.41 11.27
N ASN A 302 6.15 19.64 10.30
CA ASN A 302 5.28 18.74 9.53
C ASN A 302 5.84 17.31 9.51
N LEU A 303 7.16 17.12 9.49
CA LEU A 303 7.81 15.84 9.21
C LEU A 303 8.26 15.08 10.47
N SER A 304 7.51 15.12 11.57
CA SER A 304 7.91 14.40 12.80
C SER A 304 6.87 13.40 13.29
N ARG A 305 7.36 12.29 13.87
CA ARG A 305 6.54 11.30 14.60
C ARG A 305 6.13 11.80 16.00
N SER A 306 6.29 13.08 16.32
CA SER A 306 5.78 13.67 17.56
C SER A 306 4.33 14.11 17.35
N LYS A 307 3.55 14.16 18.44
CA LYS A 307 2.13 14.60 18.53
C LYS A 307 1.81 16.00 17.96
N ASP A 308 2.76 16.67 17.31
CA ASP A 308 2.80 18.13 17.28
C ASP A 308 2.68 18.77 15.89
N ASP A 309 2.46 18.06 14.77
CA ASP A 309 2.91 18.58 13.45
C ASP A 309 1.97 18.29 12.20
N ILE A 310 1.34 19.30 11.53
CA ILE A 310 0.77 19.63 10.13
C ILE A 310 -0.23 18.74 9.27
N ILE A 311 -0.88 19.15 8.13
CA ILE A 311 -2.01 18.39 7.46
C ILE A 311 -1.42 17.06 7.06
N TRP A 312 -1.78 16.14 7.89
CA TRP A 312 -1.53 14.75 7.77
C TRP A 312 -2.79 14.16 8.34
N ASN A 313 -3.32 13.17 7.64
CA ASN A 313 -4.31 12.35 8.28
C ASN A 313 -3.66 11.68 9.49
N TYR A 314 -4.40 11.48 10.57
CA TYR A 314 -3.84 11.05 11.86
C TYR A 314 -2.88 9.85 11.69
N ASN A 315 -1.56 10.03 11.90
CA ASN A 315 -0.53 9.06 11.49
C ASN A 315 0.33 8.53 12.66
N ALA A 316 -0.28 8.41 13.85
CA ALA A 316 0.46 8.06 15.07
C ALA A 316 1.00 6.61 15.05
N SER A 317 0.23 5.70 14.46
CA SER A 317 0.55 4.30 14.16
C SER A 317 -0.38 3.81 13.06
N VAL A 318 -0.17 2.62 12.50
CA VAL A 318 -1.06 2.08 11.45
C VAL A 318 -2.47 1.89 11.97
N GLU A 319 -2.63 1.36 13.17
CA GLU A 319 -3.95 1.11 13.78
C GLU A 319 -4.68 2.43 14.00
N LEU A 320 -3.93 3.46 14.42
CA LEU A 320 -4.48 4.77 14.65
C LEU A 320 -4.80 5.53 13.35
N THR A 321 -4.23 5.16 12.20
CA THR A 321 -4.59 5.82 10.93
C THR A 321 -6.07 5.72 10.55
N TYR A 322 -6.76 4.73 11.11
CA TYR A 322 -8.21 4.58 10.97
C TYR A 322 -9.02 5.68 11.71
N ALA A 323 -8.41 6.40 12.66
CA ALA A 323 -8.99 7.60 13.28
C ALA A 323 -8.80 8.88 12.44
N GLY A 324 -8.07 8.78 11.33
CA GLY A 324 -7.90 9.88 10.40
C GLY A 324 -9.24 10.33 9.79
N ALA A 325 -9.40 11.64 9.58
CA ALA A 325 -10.53 12.19 8.84
C ALA A 325 -10.57 11.65 7.39
N ARG A 326 -11.71 11.10 6.97
CA ARG A 326 -11.98 10.62 5.60
C ARG A 326 -12.72 11.67 4.79
N ASN A 327 -13.90 12.08 5.25
CA ASN A 327 -14.71 13.07 4.55
C ASN A 327 -14.59 14.43 5.23
N VAL A 328 -14.19 15.46 4.47
CA VAL A 328 -14.05 16.83 4.98
C VAL A 328 -14.83 17.82 4.12
N ARG A 329 -15.67 18.63 4.75
CA ARG A 329 -16.34 19.78 4.13
C ARG A 329 -15.59 21.06 4.45
N ILE A 330 -15.14 21.74 3.40
CA ILE A 330 -14.45 23.02 3.50
C ILE A 330 -15.43 24.15 3.20
N HIS A 331 -15.55 25.08 4.14
CA HIS A 331 -16.36 26.28 4.05
C HIS A 331 -15.45 27.51 4.11
N SER A 332 -15.70 28.50 3.26
CA SER A 332 -15.03 29.79 3.31
C SER A 332 -16.08 30.88 3.46
N ASN A 333 -15.89 31.73 4.47
CA ASN A 333 -16.79 32.82 4.83
C ASN A 333 -18.26 32.34 4.93
N GLY A 334 -18.48 31.17 5.57
CA GLY A 334 -19.80 30.56 5.78
C GLY A 334 -20.40 29.83 4.57
N LYS A 335 -19.75 29.84 3.39
CA LYS A 335 -20.23 29.13 2.20
C LYS A 335 -19.41 27.86 1.97
N THR A 336 -20.08 26.72 1.79
CA THR A 336 -19.40 25.48 1.38
C THR A 336 -18.69 25.71 0.06
N LYS A 337 -17.37 25.49 0.06
CA LYS A 337 -16.52 25.59 -1.12
C LYS A 337 -16.23 24.22 -1.69
N ARG A 338 -15.98 23.23 -0.83
CA ARG A 338 -15.49 21.92 -1.26
C ARG A 338 -15.93 20.79 -0.34
N ARG A 339 -16.10 19.61 -0.93
CA ARG A 339 -16.12 18.32 -0.24
C ARG A 339 -14.88 17.55 -0.69
N VAL A 340 -14.09 17.07 0.25
CA VAL A 340 -12.80 16.42 -0.01
C VAL A 340 -12.81 15.07 0.68
N VAL A 341 -12.34 14.05 -0.03
CA VAL A 341 -11.95 12.78 0.57
C VAL A 341 -10.46 12.87 0.87
N LEU A 342 -10.08 12.79 2.14
CA LEU A 342 -8.70 12.80 2.57
C LEU A 342 -8.15 11.39 2.66
N ARG A 343 -7.02 11.14 2.00
CA ARG A 343 -6.26 9.88 1.99
C ARG A 343 -5.95 9.43 3.41
N LYS A 344 -6.13 8.14 3.68
CA LYS A 344 -5.69 7.51 4.93
C LYS A 344 -4.16 7.62 5.03
N ALA A 345 -3.65 7.90 6.21
CA ALA A 345 -2.19 7.84 6.40
C ALA A 345 -1.72 6.37 6.44
N ILE A 346 -0.46 6.11 6.14
CA ILE A 346 0.06 4.73 6.02
C ILE A 346 0.59 4.15 7.35
N GLY A 347 0.56 4.93 8.43
CA GLY A 347 1.06 4.58 9.77
C GLY A 347 2.58 4.60 9.94
N TYR A 348 3.31 4.69 8.83
CA TYR A 348 4.76 4.81 8.75
C TYR A 348 5.17 5.95 7.83
N VAL A 349 6.46 6.26 7.77
CA VAL A 349 6.96 7.34 6.90
C VAL A 349 7.94 6.73 5.90
N TYR A 350 7.39 6.22 4.80
CA TYR A 350 8.16 5.84 3.61
C TYR A 350 8.37 7.03 2.66
N PHE A 351 7.48 8.01 2.71
CA PHE A 351 7.47 9.20 1.88
C PHE A 351 6.72 10.34 2.58
N ASP A 352 6.82 11.53 2.00
CA ASP A 352 5.99 12.66 2.38
C ASP A 352 4.52 12.39 1.99
N PHE A 353 3.73 11.97 2.97
CA PHE A 353 2.32 11.62 2.86
C PHE A 353 1.34 12.82 2.94
N VAL A 354 1.81 14.06 2.68
CA VAL A 354 0.95 15.26 2.49
C VAL A 354 -0.03 15.07 1.33
N GLN A 355 -1.25 15.57 1.50
CA GLN A 355 -2.27 15.60 0.44
C GLN A 355 -2.60 17.03 0.00
N ASP A 356 -2.38 17.33 -1.27
CA ASP A 356 -2.66 18.65 -1.84
C ASP A 356 -4.15 18.83 -2.16
N VAL A 357 -4.79 19.85 -1.56
CA VAL A 357 -6.21 20.14 -1.75
C VAL A 357 -6.39 21.45 -2.54
N SER A 358 -6.53 21.36 -3.87
CA SER A 358 -6.75 22.53 -4.72
C SER A 358 -8.21 23.02 -4.79
N PHE A 359 -8.44 24.33 -4.71
CA PHE A 359 -9.78 24.92 -4.89
C PHE A 359 -10.13 25.24 -6.36
N ASP A 360 -9.30 24.82 -7.32
CA ASP A 360 -9.60 25.00 -8.76
C ASP A 360 -10.69 24.02 -9.21
N ARG A 361 -11.87 24.57 -9.54
CA ARG A 361 -13.03 23.80 -10.04
C ARG A 361 -12.76 23.01 -11.32
N ARG A 362 -11.74 23.35 -12.11
CA ARG A 362 -11.36 22.60 -13.32
C ARG A 362 -10.75 21.25 -12.98
N ILE A 363 -10.01 21.17 -11.88
CA ILE A 363 -9.48 19.92 -11.34
C ILE A 363 -10.64 19.04 -10.86
N GLU A 364 -11.67 19.66 -10.25
CA GLU A 364 -12.88 18.94 -9.84
C GLU A 364 -13.68 18.39 -11.03
N LEU A 365 -13.93 19.19 -12.07
CA LEU A 365 -14.66 18.75 -13.26
C LEU A 365 -13.94 17.63 -14.02
N GLY A 366 -12.61 17.62 -14.04
CA GLY A 366 -11.83 16.54 -14.68
C GLY A 366 -11.99 15.17 -14.00
N HIS A 367 -12.21 15.16 -12.69
CA HIS A 367 -12.32 13.93 -11.88
C HIS A 367 -13.78 13.58 -11.49
N ALA A 368 -14.67 14.57 -11.35
CA ALA A 368 -16.09 14.37 -11.11
C ALA A 368 -16.89 14.05 -12.39
N ALA A 369 -16.36 14.39 -13.58
CA ALA A 369 -16.95 14.02 -14.87
C ALA A 369 -16.59 12.59 -15.33
N VAL A 370 -15.84 11.84 -14.51
CA VAL A 370 -15.90 10.38 -14.60
C VAL A 370 -17.15 10.00 -13.80
N ASP A 371 -18.32 10.10 -14.45
CA ASP A 371 -19.52 9.38 -13.99
C ASP A 371 -19.07 8.04 -13.46
N ARG A 372 -19.33 7.67 -12.20
CA ARG A 372 -19.06 6.32 -11.66
C ARG A 372 -19.73 5.30 -12.60
N PRO A 373 -19.05 4.74 -13.60
CA PRO A 373 -19.74 4.01 -14.65
C PRO A 373 -19.50 2.55 -14.34
N MET A 374 -20.02 2.04 -13.23
CA MET A 374 -19.91 0.60 -12.92
C MET A 374 -18.50 0.01 -13.20
N SER A 375 -17.42 0.72 -12.84
CA SER A 375 -16.15 0.62 -13.59
C SER A 375 -15.17 -0.42 -13.08
N LYS A 376 -14.82 -1.29 -14.01
CA LYS A 376 -13.80 -2.34 -14.13
C LYS A 376 -12.34 -1.90 -13.84
N CYS A 377 -12.05 -1.10 -12.81
CA CYS A 377 -10.71 -0.57 -12.52
C CYS A 377 -10.48 -0.32 -11.03
N ALA A 378 -9.27 -0.59 -10.54
CA ALA A 378 -8.89 -0.23 -9.17
C ALA A 378 -8.86 1.29 -8.99
N ASN A 379 -9.50 1.77 -7.94
CA ASN A 379 -9.58 3.18 -7.58
C ASN A 379 -9.00 3.37 -6.18
N GLY A 380 -7.94 4.16 -6.07
CA GLY A 380 -7.35 4.46 -4.78
C GLY A 380 -6.45 5.68 -4.82
N PHE A 381 -5.90 6.00 -3.66
CA PHE A 381 -4.93 7.07 -3.52
C PHE A 381 -3.49 6.56 -3.60
N ILE A 382 -3.23 5.35 -3.10
CA ILE A 382 -1.89 4.76 -3.00
C ILE A 382 -1.89 3.43 -3.74
N TYR A 383 -1.02 3.30 -4.75
CA TYR A 383 -0.71 2.03 -5.38
C TYR A 383 0.68 1.61 -4.92
N GLN A 384 0.77 0.54 -4.14
CA GLN A 384 2.01 0.01 -3.62
C GLN A 384 2.39 -1.26 -4.38
N LEU A 385 3.63 -1.32 -4.87
CA LEU A 385 4.26 -2.53 -5.38
C LEU A 385 5.24 -3.03 -4.33
N CYS A 386 5.02 -4.24 -3.82
CA CYS A 386 5.95 -4.96 -2.96
C CYS A 386 6.75 -5.95 -3.81
N LEU A 387 8.07 -5.75 -3.88
CA LEU A 387 9.01 -6.57 -4.64
C LEU A 387 9.53 -7.67 -3.72
N LEU A 388 8.99 -8.87 -3.89
CA LEU A 388 9.10 -9.95 -2.92
C LEU A 388 10.31 -10.85 -3.16
N SER A 389 10.79 -10.93 -4.40
CA SER A 389 12.08 -11.55 -4.70
C SER A 389 12.63 -11.18 -6.07
N THR A 390 13.87 -11.58 -6.29
CA THR A 390 14.58 -11.47 -7.56
C THR A 390 14.63 -12.80 -8.29
N TRP A 391 15.14 -12.77 -9.51
CA TRP A 391 15.48 -13.96 -10.31
C TRP A 391 16.80 -14.63 -9.90
N GLY A 392 17.53 -14.10 -8.92
CA GLY A 392 18.73 -14.77 -8.39
C GLY A 392 19.77 -13.89 -7.68
N ASP A 393 19.57 -12.57 -7.57
CA ASP A 393 20.47 -11.68 -6.80
C ASP A 393 19.94 -11.47 -5.38
N GLU A 394 20.74 -11.83 -4.37
CA GLU A 394 20.38 -11.73 -2.95
C GLU A 394 20.51 -10.31 -2.38
N PHE A 395 21.21 -9.41 -3.09
CA PHE A 395 21.60 -8.10 -2.56
C PHE A 395 20.89 -6.94 -3.25
N TYR A 396 20.45 -7.11 -4.50
CA TYR A 396 19.89 -6.02 -5.29
C TYR A 396 18.68 -6.46 -6.08
N VAL A 397 17.71 -5.55 -6.17
CA VAL A 397 16.55 -5.68 -7.04
C VAL A 397 16.40 -4.41 -7.88
N GLY A 398 15.97 -4.57 -9.12
CA GLY A 398 15.77 -3.44 -10.03
C GLY A 398 14.62 -3.63 -10.99
N LEU A 399 14.27 -2.53 -11.66
CA LEU A 399 13.31 -2.47 -12.75
C LEU A 399 13.82 -1.47 -13.80
N ASN A 400 13.39 -1.64 -15.04
CA ASN A 400 13.64 -0.67 -16.11
C ASN A 400 12.59 0.44 -16.14
N GLY A 401 11.35 0.16 -15.70
CA GLY A 401 10.30 1.19 -15.65
C GLY A 401 8.92 0.62 -15.31
N ILE A 402 7.99 1.53 -15.03
CA ILE A 402 6.59 1.25 -14.72
C ILE A 402 5.70 2.28 -15.42
N GLU A 403 4.64 1.83 -16.10
CA GLU A 403 3.61 2.70 -16.66
C GLU A 403 2.24 2.41 -16.03
N LEU A 404 1.47 3.48 -15.77
CA LEU A 404 0.08 3.38 -15.32
C LEU A 404 -0.86 3.80 -16.45
N ARG A 405 -1.98 3.08 -16.63
CA ARG A 405 -3.01 3.37 -17.64
C ARG A 405 -4.37 3.66 -17.01
N ASP A 406 -5.08 4.64 -17.56
CA ASP A 406 -6.43 5.02 -17.15
C ASP A 406 -7.53 4.10 -17.73
N ASP A 407 -8.79 4.42 -17.47
CA ASP A 407 -9.98 3.74 -17.99
C ASP A 407 -10.08 3.70 -19.54
N ARG A 408 -9.32 4.55 -20.22
CA ARG A 408 -9.27 4.68 -21.69
C ARG A 408 -7.95 4.17 -22.27
N ASP A 409 -7.17 3.42 -21.49
CA ASP A 409 -5.86 2.87 -21.85
C ASP A 409 -4.80 3.95 -22.16
N ARG A 410 -5.01 5.17 -21.70
CA ARG A 410 -4.06 6.28 -21.87
C ARG A 410 -3.05 6.30 -20.73
N PRO A 411 -1.78 6.67 -20.99
CA PRO A 411 -0.79 6.84 -19.94
C PRO A 411 -1.23 7.89 -18.92
N ILE A 412 -1.19 7.53 -17.64
CA ILE A 412 -1.35 8.47 -16.53
C ILE A 412 0.00 9.17 -16.35
N VAL A 413 -0.01 10.50 -16.37
CA VAL A 413 1.20 11.30 -16.15
C VAL A 413 1.55 11.26 -14.67
N VAL A 414 2.56 10.46 -14.32
CA VAL A 414 3.13 10.40 -12.98
C VAL A 414 4.28 11.39 -12.89
N LYS A 415 4.26 12.26 -11.88
CA LYS A 415 5.36 13.18 -11.57
C LYS A 415 6.24 12.59 -10.47
N ALA A 416 7.45 13.12 -10.30
CA ALA A 416 8.37 12.68 -9.25
C ALA A 416 7.78 12.79 -7.83
N ASN A 417 6.90 13.76 -7.57
CA ASN A 417 6.20 13.90 -6.29
C ASN A 417 5.08 12.87 -6.08
N ASN A 418 4.66 12.17 -7.13
CA ASN A 418 3.72 11.05 -7.03
C ASN A 418 4.43 9.72 -6.85
N LEU A 419 5.77 9.69 -6.79
CA LEU A 419 6.55 8.47 -6.72
C LEU A 419 7.37 8.44 -5.44
N ALA A 420 7.38 7.30 -4.77
CA ALA A 420 8.37 6.99 -3.77
C ALA A 420 8.86 5.55 -3.92
N ALA A 421 10.08 5.29 -3.47
CA ALA A 421 10.62 3.94 -3.40
C ALA A 421 11.34 3.74 -2.06
N PHE A 422 11.23 2.53 -1.52
CA PHE A 422 11.92 2.15 -0.30
C PHE A 422 12.61 0.78 -0.48
N PRO A 423 13.94 0.69 -0.32
CA PRO A 423 14.84 1.83 -0.25
C PRO A 423 14.84 2.63 -1.56
N GLU A 424 15.18 3.91 -1.49
CA GLU A 424 15.06 4.82 -2.64
C GLU A 424 15.90 4.34 -3.84
N SER A 425 17.17 4.04 -3.63
CA SER A 425 18.07 3.47 -4.63
C SER A 425 19.33 2.93 -3.98
N VAL A 426 20.28 2.43 -4.77
CA VAL A 426 21.63 2.08 -4.30
C VAL A 426 22.38 3.24 -3.65
N ASN A 427 21.97 4.49 -3.85
CA ASN A 427 22.60 5.66 -3.21
C ASN A 427 22.40 5.71 -1.69
N ILE A 428 21.54 4.87 -1.11
CA ILE A 428 21.45 4.74 0.36
C ILE A 428 22.73 4.14 0.96
N LEU A 429 23.54 3.44 0.15
CA LEU A 429 24.71 2.73 0.63
C LEU A 429 25.86 3.73 0.86
N PRO A 430 26.53 3.73 2.04
CA PRO A 430 27.53 4.75 2.40
C PRO A 430 28.69 4.93 1.39
N GLN A 431 29.01 3.86 0.66
CA GLN A 431 30.08 3.80 -0.33
C GLN A 431 29.66 4.20 -1.75
N VAL A 432 28.36 4.38 -2.01
CA VAL A 432 27.82 4.76 -3.31
C VAL A 432 27.51 6.25 -3.31
N ARG A 433 27.86 6.96 -4.39
CA ARG A 433 27.57 8.39 -4.56
C ARG A 433 27.13 8.65 -5.98
N ASP A 434 26.06 9.43 -6.12
CA ASP A 434 25.54 9.93 -7.39
C ASP A 434 25.35 8.85 -8.47
N ASP A 435 24.97 7.64 -8.04
CA ASP A 435 24.64 6.56 -8.96
C ASP A 435 23.37 6.93 -9.73
N PRO A 436 23.35 6.78 -11.07
CA PRO A 436 22.24 7.23 -11.89
C PRO A 436 20.98 6.38 -11.74
N ARG A 437 21.05 5.22 -11.07
CA ARG A 437 19.93 4.26 -10.96
C ARG A 437 18.91 4.63 -9.89
N ARG A 438 18.32 5.80 -10.02
CA ARG A 438 17.44 6.41 -9.03
C ARG A 438 15.98 6.05 -9.24
N SER A 439 15.15 6.25 -8.22
CA SER A 439 13.72 5.91 -8.28
C SER A 439 12.98 6.64 -9.40
N GLU A 440 13.35 7.87 -9.75
CA GLU A 440 12.70 8.64 -10.82
C GLU A 440 12.81 7.98 -12.20
N ASN A 441 13.78 7.07 -12.38
CA ASN A 441 13.89 6.29 -13.61
C ASN A 441 12.72 5.33 -13.83
N LEU A 442 11.99 4.96 -12.77
CA LEU A 442 10.78 4.14 -12.89
C LEU A 442 9.71 4.78 -13.77
N ILE A 443 9.70 6.11 -13.89
CA ILE A 443 8.65 6.88 -14.56
C ILE A 443 9.17 7.78 -15.69
N ASN A 444 10.43 7.62 -16.10
CA ASN A 444 11.06 8.48 -17.11
C ASN A 444 10.63 8.16 -18.55
N GLY A 445 9.92 7.04 -18.77
CA GLY A 445 9.44 6.59 -20.09
C GLY A 445 10.51 5.94 -20.98
N VAL A 446 11.73 5.75 -20.48
CA VAL A 446 12.88 5.18 -21.20
C VAL A 446 13.06 3.71 -20.78
N ASN A 447 12.02 2.90 -21.03
CA ASN A 447 11.91 1.55 -20.47
C ASN A 447 12.68 0.47 -21.26
N GLU A 448 12.96 0.75 -22.53
CA GLU A 448 13.56 -0.22 -23.47
C GLU A 448 15.08 -0.11 -23.58
N GLU A 449 15.69 0.90 -22.98
CA GLU A 449 17.14 1.08 -23.09
C GLU A 449 17.91 0.10 -22.20
N LEU A 450 18.96 -0.51 -22.76
CA LEU A 450 19.88 -1.39 -22.02
C LEU A 450 20.81 -0.62 -21.07
N SER A 451 20.90 0.71 -21.24
CA SER A 451 21.74 1.56 -20.40
C SER A 451 21.23 1.59 -18.98
N ALA A 452 22.11 1.29 -18.02
CA ALA A 452 21.76 1.31 -16.60
C ALA A 452 21.42 2.71 -16.08
N VAL A 453 21.72 3.77 -16.83
CA VAL A 453 21.41 5.15 -16.41
C VAL A 453 19.91 5.45 -16.45
N HIS A 454 19.14 4.64 -17.17
CA HIS A 454 17.68 4.76 -17.29
C HIS A 454 16.93 3.69 -16.49
N SER A 455 17.63 2.85 -15.71
CA SER A 455 17.00 1.84 -14.87
C SER A 455 17.02 2.25 -13.40
N TRP A 456 16.19 1.60 -12.59
CA TRP A 456 16.20 1.73 -11.14
C TRP A 456 16.85 0.49 -10.51
N LEU A 457 17.65 0.71 -9.46
CA LEU A 457 18.23 -0.38 -8.67
C LEU A 457 18.28 0.04 -7.20
N THR A 458 17.90 -0.87 -6.33
CA THR A 458 17.90 -0.66 -4.87
C THR A 458 18.41 -1.91 -4.15
N PRO A 459 19.05 -1.80 -2.98
CA PRO A 459 19.47 -2.97 -2.23
C PRO A 459 18.28 -3.66 -1.55
N LEU A 460 18.35 -4.99 -1.47
CA LEU A 460 17.48 -5.78 -0.60
C LEU A 460 18.01 -5.69 0.82
N LEU A 461 17.17 -5.20 1.74
CA LEU A 461 17.54 -5.10 3.15
C LEU A 461 17.09 -6.37 3.89
N PRO A 462 17.85 -6.85 4.89
CA PRO A 462 17.49 -8.05 5.64
C PRO A 462 16.07 -7.95 6.24
N ASN A 463 15.28 -9.00 6.01
CA ASN A 463 13.88 -9.09 6.43
C ASN A 463 13.01 -7.92 5.94
N ARG A 464 13.35 -7.28 4.81
CA ARG A 464 12.51 -6.23 4.22
C ARG A 464 12.35 -6.37 2.72
N CYS A 465 11.13 -6.19 2.25
CA CYS A 465 10.86 -6.13 0.82
C CYS A 465 11.10 -4.71 0.30
N ALA A 466 11.63 -4.61 -0.92
CA ALA A 466 11.67 -3.33 -1.62
C ALA A 466 10.25 -2.94 -2.04
N ARG A 467 9.93 -1.65 -1.95
CA ARG A 467 8.60 -1.12 -2.23
C ARG A 467 8.68 0.06 -3.19
N VAL A 468 7.69 0.17 -4.06
CA VAL A 468 7.44 1.36 -4.90
C VAL A 468 6.02 1.82 -4.62
N PHE A 469 5.84 3.13 -4.47
CA PHE A 469 4.55 3.75 -4.18
C PHE A 469 4.23 4.78 -5.24
N PHE A 470 3.02 4.70 -5.79
CA PHE A 470 2.40 5.78 -6.55
C PHE A 470 1.35 6.45 -5.68
N ILE A 471 1.53 7.75 -5.40
CA ILE A 471 0.74 8.51 -4.44
C ILE A 471 0.01 9.65 -5.16
N PHE A 472 -1.31 9.63 -5.10
CA PHE A 472 -2.18 10.64 -5.68
C PHE A 472 -2.88 11.46 -4.61
N ASP A 473 -3.12 12.74 -4.91
CA ASP A 473 -3.83 13.67 -4.01
C ASP A 473 -5.37 13.54 -4.13
N ILE A 474 -5.82 12.77 -5.12
CA ILE A 474 -7.21 12.47 -5.43
C ILE A 474 -7.32 10.99 -5.80
N PRO A 475 -8.45 10.33 -5.52
CA PRO A 475 -8.69 8.98 -5.99
C PRO A 475 -8.48 8.92 -7.50
N THR A 476 -7.57 8.05 -7.91
CA THR A 476 -7.17 7.91 -9.31
C THR A 476 -7.54 6.52 -9.75
N PHE A 477 -8.13 6.39 -10.94
CA PHE A 477 -8.50 5.10 -11.51
C PHE A 477 -7.33 4.57 -12.34
N VAL A 478 -6.84 3.37 -12.00
CA VAL A 478 -5.80 2.66 -12.77
C VAL A 478 -6.37 1.33 -13.23
N THR A 479 -6.43 1.13 -14.55
CA THR A 479 -6.88 -0.14 -15.14
C THR A 479 -5.74 -1.12 -15.32
N LYS A 480 -4.56 -0.63 -15.71
CA LYS A 480 -3.40 -1.45 -16.01
C LYS A 480 -2.13 -0.82 -15.46
N MET A 481 -1.24 -1.69 -15.00
CA MET A 481 0.13 -1.38 -14.65
C MET A 481 1.04 -2.21 -15.55
N ILE A 482 1.93 -1.55 -16.28
CA ILE A 482 2.89 -2.20 -17.17
C ILE A 482 4.25 -2.16 -16.48
N ILE A 483 4.82 -3.33 -16.21
CA ILE A 483 6.11 -3.48 -15.56
C ILE A 483 7.16 -3.84 -16.60
N TYR A 484 8.27 -3.12 -16.61
CA TYR A 484 9.44 -3.42 -17.42
C TYR A 484 10.56 -3.87 -16.48
N ASN A 485 10.90 -5.16 -16.55
CA ASN A 485 11.86 -5.81 -15.66
C ASN A 485 13.32 -5.43 -16.00
N TYR A 486 14.23 -5.70 -15.06
CA TYR A 486 15.62 -5.23 -15.14
C TYR A 486 16.44 -6.00 -16.18
N ARG A 487 16.81 -5.33 -17.27
CA ARG A 487 17.57 -5.94 -18.38
C ARG A 487 19.05 -6.08 -18.13
N LYS A 488 19.67 -5.08 -17.49
CA LYS A 488 21.14 -4.95 -17.45
C LYS A 488 21.81 -6.16 -16.79
N THR A 489 21.16 -6.73 -15.79
CA THR A 489 21.59 -7.94 -15.09
C THR A 489 20.32 -8.71 -14.72
N PRO A 490 19.84 -9.61 -15.59
CA PRO A 490 18.53 -10.26 -15.43
C PRO A 490 18.26 -10.90 -14.07
N THR A 491 19.30 -11.43 -13.41
CA THR A 491 19.20 -12.01 -12.06
C THR A 491 18.80 -11.00 -10.98
N ARG A 492 19.01 -9.69 -11.21
CA ARG A 492 18.55 -8.58 -10.36
C ARG A 492 17.13 -8.14 -10.66
N GLY A 493 16.52 -8.67 -11.72
CA GLY A 493 15.13 -8.40 -12.05
C GLY A 493 14.19 -8.96 -10.98
N VAL A 494 13.05 -8.31 -10.83
CA VAL A 494 11.95 -8.77 -9.96
C VAL A 494 11.42 -10.08 -10.52
N ARG A 495 11.27 -11.09 -9.66
CA ARG A 495 10.59 -12.34 -10.01
C ARG A 495 9.17 -12.32 -9.48
N HIS A 496 9.01 -12.04 -8.21
CA HIS A 496 7.70 -12.03 -7.58
C HIS A 496 7.30 -10.64 -7.11
N LEU A 497 6.06 -10.27 -7.36
CA LEU A 497 5.52 -8.94 -7.11
C LEU A 497 4.11 -9.06 -6.50
N SER A 498 3.81 -8.20 -5.54
CA SER A 498 2.46 -7.97 -5.03
C SER A 498 2.09 -6.50 -5.22
N ILE A 499 0.87 -6.23 -5.65
CA ILE A 499 0.33 -4.89 -5.86
C ILE A 499 -0.86 -4.72 -4.92
N SER A 500 -0.80 -3.69 -4.09
CA SER A 500 -1.92 -3.25 -3.26
C SER A 500 -2.39 -1.84 -3.60
N VAL A 501 -3.67 -1.59 -3.36
CA VAL A 501 -4.33 -0.29 -3.51
C VAL A 501 -4.95 0.09 -2.19
N ASP A 502 -4.52 1.22 -1.61
CA ASP A 502 -4.97 1.69 -0.28
C ASP A 502 -4.91 0.60 0.82
N ASP A 503 -3.82 -0.19 0.82
CA ASP A 503 -3.50 -1.34 1.70
C ASP A 503 -4.07 -2.70 1.25
N ASP A 504 -4.93 -2.75 0.24
CA ASP A 504 -5.61 -3.98 -0.18
C ASP A 504 -4.89 -4.66 -1.35
N ILE A 505 -4.50 -5.93 -1.19
CA ILE A 505 -3.84 -6.68 -2.27
C ILE A 505 -4.84 -6.92 -3.41
N VAL A 506 -4.56 -6.32 -4.57
CA VAL A 506 -5.37 -6.46 -5.80
C VAL A 506 -4.75 -7.40 -6.82
N TRP A 507 -3.44 -7.66 -6.71
CA TRP A 507 -2.74 -8.59 -7.58
C TRP A 507 -1.48 -9.13 -6.90
N SER A 508 -1.17 -10.42 -7.08
CA SER A 508 0.08 -11.02 -6.65
C SER A 508 0.49 -12.11 -7.64
N GLY A 509 1.78 -12.17 -8.00
CA GLY A 509 2.24 -13.18 -8.95
C GLY A 509 3.71 -13.11 -9.30
N GLU A 510 4.12 -14.07 -10.12
CA GLU A 510 5.42 -14.10 -10.77
C GLU A 510 5.39 -13.27 -12.08
N ILE A 511 6.49 -12.59 -12.39
CA ILE A 511 6.68 -11.85 -13.65
C ILE A 511 7.93 -12.36 -14.38
N PRO A 512 7.91 -12.44 -15.72
CA PRO A 512 9.01 -12.97 -16.53
C PRO A 512 10.33 -12.23 -16.28
N VAL A 513 11.42 -13.00 -16.38
CA VAL A 513 12.78 -12.47 -16.32
C VAL A 513 13.06 -11.57 -17.53
N GLY A 514 13.76 -10.47 -17.31
CA GLY A 514 14.31 -9.68 -18.40
C GLY A 514 15.46 -10.40 -19.13
N SER A 515 15.88 -9.84 -20.25
CA SER A 515 17.02 -10.30 -21.04
C SER A 515 17.66 -9.10 -21.76
N ILE A 516 18.71 -9.38 -22.52
CA ILE A 516 19.35 -8.36 -23.35
C ILE A 516 18.42 -7.93 -24.49
N GLU A 517 17.47 -8.76 -24.92
CA GLU A 517 16.58 -8.51 -26.07
C GLU A 517 15.18 -8.06 -25.67
N ASP A 518 14.69 -8.50 -24.51
CA ASP A 518 13.35 -8.25 -23.96
C ASP A 518 13.48 -7.80 -22.49
N ASN A 519 12.74 -6.80 -22.03
CA ASN A 519 12.70 -6.41 -20.61
C ASN A 519 11.72 -7.23 -19.77
N GLY A 520 11.19 -8.35 -20.24
CA GLY A 520 10.23 -9.13 -19.45
C GLY A 520 8.97 -8.29 -19.19
N ARG A 521 8.53 -7.55 -20.23
CA ARG A 521 7.40 -6.65 -20.16
C ARG A 521 6.15 -7.39 -19.70
N THR A 522 5.55 -6.94 -18.61
CA THR A 522 4.36 -7.56 -18.02
C THR A 522 3.22 -6.57 -17.95
N GLU A 523 2.08 -6.89 -18.55
CA GLU A 523 0.84 -6.12 -18.40
C GLU A 523 -0.03 -6.73 -17.31
N ILE A 524 -0.22 -5.99 -16.22
CA ILE A 524 -1.06 -6.37 -15.09
C ILE A 524 -2.35 -5.56 -15.15
N VAL A 525 -3.49 -6.24 -15.18
CA VAL A 525 -4.82 -5.61 -15.18
C VAL A 525 -5.34 -5.58 -13.74
N LEU A 526 -5.62 -4.39 -13.22
CA LEU A 526 -6.07 -4.16 -11.84
C LEU A 526 -7.61 -4.10 -11.80
N ARG A 527 -8.27 -5.24 -12.06
CA ARG A 527 -9.74 -5.34 -12.14
C ARG A 527 -10.42 -5.37 -10.77
N GLU A 528 -11.66 -4.87 -10.72
CA GLU A 528 -12.72 -5.43 -9.86
C GLU A 528 -13.56 -6.36 -10.75
N SER A 529 -13.62 -7.66 -10.45
CA SER A 529 -14.43 -8.62 -11.20
C SER A 529 -15.89 -8.57 -10.72
N SER A 530 -16.81 -8.37 -11.65
CA SER A 530 -18.24 -8.63 -11.45
C SER A 530 -18.67 -9.74 -12.39
N GLU A 531 -19.21 -10.80 -11.82
CA GLU A 531 -20.47 -11.40 -12.27
C GLU A 531 -21.42 -11.52 -11.06
#